data_AF-A0A816AWC5-F1
#
_entry.id   AF-A0A816AWC5-F1
#
_cell.length_a   1.000
_cell.length_b   1.000
_cell.length_c   1.000
_cell.angle_alpha   90.00
_cell.angle_beta   90.00
_cell.angle_gamma   90.00
#
_symmetry.space_group_name_H-M   'P 1'
#
loop_
_entity.id
_entity.type
_entity.pdbx_description
1 polymer ?
#
loop_
_entity_poly.entity_id
_entity_poly.type
_entity_poly.pdbx_seq_one_letter_code
_entity_poly.pdbx_strand_id
1 'polypeptide(L)'
;EPIREIMDMFGKEFVSYVANYGYDRVLRILGHNMRDFLNGLDNLHEYMRYTYPRMRPPSFYVEKETPNGLTLHYRSRRRGFVYYVIGQIREVGRRFYDTHVEIEVISQREEFDVTHVVFELTFANTVYPKQAVENEMAELDLSIDCHIFFELFPFHMVISSTLEIVSAGDSLTQLFPNIVGELMRDIFNLVRPIITLNWDQIVLHSNNVFEFSTIEPLRKQANENDLQINDAHARNDSELLLTMTTQRESQEDYLRLRGQMLYVQEWKAIIYLATPVLENLDVMFNTGLFINDLSMHDSSRDLVLAGTQQSAELKLALDQERQKSKALEDSMKKLDVEMKKTDLLLYQMIPKKIADRLRSGEKATNLCEVGNLLIF
;
A
#
# COMPACT_ATOMS: atom_id res chain seq x y z
N GLU A 1 8.17 -23.07 31.01
CA GLU A 1 8.44 -21.72 31.58
C GLU A 1 7.21 -20.85 31.36
N PRO A 2 6.67 -20.21 32.39
CA PRO A 2 5.37 -19.52 32.32
C PRO A 2 5.33 -18.40 31.26
N ILE A 3 6.46 -17.73 30.99
CA ILE A 3 6.54 -16.66 29.98
C ILE A 3 6.24 -17.20 28.56
N ARG A 4 6.67 -18.42 28.25
CA ARG A 4 6.46 -19.02 26.92
C ARG A 4 4.98 -19.32 26.67
N GLU A 5 4.32 -19.89 27.68
CA GLU A 5 2.89 -20.20 27.65
C GLU A 5 2.05 -18.93 27.56
N ILE A 6 2.39 -17.90 28.33
CA ILE A 6 1.71 -16.59 28.26
C ILE A 6 1.85 -15.97 26.87
N MET A 7 3.04 -15.98 26.27
CA MET A 7 3.26 -15.43 24.93
C MET A 7 2.52 -16.21 23.85
N ASP A 8 2.50 -17.55 23.93
CA ASP A 8 1.73 -18.41 23.03
C ASP A 8 0.22 -18.12 23.12
N MET A 9 -0.32 -18.00 24.33
CA MET A 9 -1.72 -17.62 24.55
C MET A 9 -2.03 -16.21 24.05
N PHE A 10 -1.12 -15.25 24.29
CA PHE A 10 -1.27 -13.88 23.79
C PHE A 10 -1.28 -13.83 22.25
N GLY A 11 -0.47 -14.64 21.59
CA GLY A 11 -0.48 -14.78 20.14
C GLY A 11 -1.80 -15.31 19.60
N LYS A 12 -2.38 -16.33 20.25
CA LYS A 12 -3.68 -16.90 19.88
C LYS A 12 -4.82 -15.88 20.04
N GLU A 13 -4.86 -15.19 21.17
CA GLU A 13 -5.87 -14.15 21.42
C GLU A 13 -5.74 -12.97 20.45
N PHE A 14 -4.52 -12.60 20.06
CA PHE A 14 -4.30 -11.54 19.08
C PHE A 14 -4.93 -11.87 17.71
N VAL A 15 -4.76 -13.08 17.21
CA VAL A 15 -5.38 -13.50 15.93
C VAL A 15 -6.90 -13.46 16.04
N SER A 16 -7.45 -13.92 17.17
CA SER A 16 -8.89 -13.84 17.43
C SER A 16 -9.41 -12.41 17.50
N TYR A 17 -8.66 -11.50 18.14
CA TYR A 17 -8.97 -10.07 18.19
C TYR A 17 -8.95 -9.43 16.80
N VAL A 18 -7.90 -9.64 16.01
CA VAL A 18 -7.75 -9.08 14.67
C VAL A 18 -8.85 -9.57 13.73
N ALA A 19 -9.20 -10.86 13.83
CA ALA A 19 -10.32 -11.42 13.06
C ALA A 19 -11.64 -10.71 13.40
N ASN A 20 -11.91 -10.46 14.69
CA ASN A 20 -13.14 -9.78 15.13
C ASN A 20 -13.20 -8.30 14.73
N TYR A 21 -12.05 -7.65 14.50
CA TYR A 21 -11.95 -6.24 14.05
C TYR A 21 -12.08 -6.06 12.53
N GLY A 22 -12.52 -7.09 11.80
CA GLY A 22 -12.84 -7.00 10.37
C GLY A 22 -11.71 -7.42 9.43
N TYR A 23 -10.54 -7.81 9.93
CA TYR A 23 -9.45 -8.35 9.12
C TYR A 23 -9.61 -9.85 8.80
N ASP A 24 -10.65 -10.52 9.31
CA ASP A 24 -10.93 -11.94 9.03
C ASP A 24 -10.97 -12.25 7.52
N ARG A 25 -11.61 -11.36 6.75
CA ARG A 25 -11.70 -11.51 5.28
C ARG A 25 -10.33 -11.42 4.62
N VAL A 26 -9.51 -10.46 5.05
CA VAL A 26 -8.17 -10.25 4.46
C VAL A 26 -7.26 -11.44 4.78
N LEU A 27 -7.27 -11.92 6.02
CA LEU A 27 -6.48 -13.09 6.44
C LEU A 27 -6.91 -14.37 5.71
N ARG A 28 -8.21 -14.55 5.46
CA ARG A 28 -8.75 -15.70 4.71
C ARG A 28 -8.40 -15.67 3.21
N ILE A 29 -8.28 -14.48 2.63
CA ILE A 29 -7.97 -14.30 1.19
C ILE A 29 -6.48 -14.46 0.91
N LEU A 30 -5.62 -14.35 1.92
CA LEU A 30 -4.16 -14.36 1.73
C LEU A 30 -3.62 -15.65 1.12
N GLY A 31 -4.27 -16.79 1.37
CA GLY A 31 -3.83 -18.06 0.82
C GLY A 31 -4.90 -19.14 0.90
N HIS A 32 -4.96 -20.01 -0.10
CA HIS A 32 -5.82 -21.19 -0.10
C HIS A 32 -5.36 -22.22 0.93
N ASN A 33 -4.05 -22.32 1.17
CA ASN A 33 -3.44 -23.22 2.13
C ASN A 33 -2.52 -22.48 3.09
N MET A 34 -2.14 -23.14 4.19
CA MET A 34 -1.23 -22.60 5.19
C MET A 34 0.12 -22.15 4.60
N ARG A 35 0.66 -22.89 3.62
CA ARG A 35 1.90 -22.49 2.91
C ARG A 35 1.76 -21.18 2.13
N ASP A 36 0.64 -21.01 1.43
CA ASP A 36 0.37 -19.82 0.61
C ASP A 36 0.21 -18.60 1.54
N PHE A 37 -0.45 -18.78 2.68
CA PHE A 37 -0.55 -17.77 3.73
C PHE A 37 0.82 -17.32 4.24
N LEU A 38 1.72 -18.25 4.56
CA LEU A 38 3.04 -17.93 5.08
C LEU A 38 3.93 -17.25 4.05
N ASN A 39 3.89 -17.69 2.78
CA ASN A 39 4.59 -17.04 1.68
C ASN A 39 4.01 -15.64 1.36
N GLY A 40 2.71 -15.43 1.55
CA GLY A 40 2.03 -14.15 1.32
C GLY A 40 2.12 -13.14 2.47
N LEU A 41 2.64 -13.53 3.63
CA LEU A 41 2.54 -12.73 4.86
C LEU A 41 3.31 -11.41 4.78
N ASP A 42 4.48 -11.40 4.15
CA ASP A 42 5.26 -10.18 3.92
C ASP A 42 4.49 -9.20 3.02
N ASN A 43 3.79 -9.69 2.00
CA ASN A 43 2.97 -8.86 1.11
C ASN A 43 1.79 -8.21 1.85
N LEU A 44 1.16 -8.95 2.79
CA LEU A 44 0.12 -8.39 3.66
C LEU A 44 0.66 -7.31 4.59
N HIS A 45 1.82 -7.53 5.19
CA HIS A 45 2.45 -6.52 6.04
C HIS A 45 2.79 -5.25 5.27
N GLU A 46 3.27 -5.39 4.04
CA GLU A 46 3.50 -4.25 3.16
C GLU A 46 2.20 -3.51 2.82
N TYR A 47 1.10 -4.23 2.57
CA TYR A 47 -0.21 -3.60 2.42
C TYR A 47 -0.64 -2.84 3.69
N MET A 48 -0.45 -3.43 4.87
CA MET A 48 -0.80 -2.77 6.14
C MET A 48 0.02 -1.51 6.42
N ARG A 49 1.20 -1.34 5.83
CA ARG A 49 2.00 -0.11 5.99
C ARG A 49 1.35 1.11 5.35
N TYR A 50 0.46 0.95 4.37
CA TYR A 50 -0.31 2.07 3.81
C TYR A 50 -1.27 2.66 4.85
N THR A 51 -1.96 1.79 5.61
CA THR A 51 -2.84 2.21 6.71
C THR A 51 -2.04 2.61 7.96
N TYR A 52 -0.90 1.97 8.19
CA TYR A 52 -0.07 2.15 9.39
C TYR A 52 1.40 2.46 9.03
N PRO A 53 1.73 3.71 8.63
CA PRO A 53 3.06 4.04 8.09
C PRO A 53 4.25 3.79 9.03
N ARG A 54 4.02 3.88 10.36
CA ARG A 54 5.05 3.63 11.37
C ARG A 54 5.21 2.15 11.75
N MET A 55 4.41 1.27 11.16
CA MET A 55 4.50 -0.17 11.41
C MET A 55 5.86 -0.69 10.95
N ARG A 56 6.55 -1.39 11.85
CA ARG A 56 7.74 -2.19 11.55
C ARG A 56 7.37 -3.67 11.67
N PRO A 57 6.92 -4.31 10.58
CA PRO A 57 6.53 -5.71 10.60
C PRO A 57 7.76 -6.61 10.71
N PRO A 58 7.61 -7.84 11.24
CA PRO A 58 8.58 -8.90 11.01
C PRO A 58 8.53 -9.39 9.56
N SER A 59 9.61 -10.02 9.11
CA SER A 59 9.68 -10.68 7.81
C SER A 59 9.65 -12.20 7.95
N PHE A 60 8.96 -12.84 7.02
CA PHE A 60 8.77 -14.28 6.93
C PHE A 60 9.16 -14.78 5.54
N TYR A 61 9.94 -15.84 5.47
CA TYR A 61 10.18 -16.55 4.22
C TYR A 61 10.31 -18.05 4.48
N VAL A 62 9.85 -18.84 3.52
CA VAL A 62 9.90 -20.30 3.56
C VAL A 62 11.18 -20.76 2.84
N GLU A 63 12.01 -21.57 3.50
CA GLU A 63 13.24 -22.10 2.88
C GLU A 63 12.99 -23.44 2.18
N LYS A 64 12.27 -24.36 2.86
CA LYS A 64 12.02 -25.72 2.38
C LYS A 64 10.59 -26.10 2.65
N GLU A 65 9.96 -26.75 1.68
CA GLU A 65 8.62 -27.33 1.80
C GLU A 65 8.71 -28.85 1.71
N THR A 66 7.92 -29.55 2.51
CA THR A 66 7.78 -31.01 2.47
C THR A 66 6.29 -31.38 2.52
N PRO A 67 5.92 -32.65 2.20
CA PRO A 67 4.53 -33.10 2.35
C PRO A 67 3.99 -33.04 3.78
N ASN A 68 4.88 -33.00 4.78
CA ASN A 68 4.53 -33.04 6.20
C ASN A 68 4.84 -31.73 6.93
N GLY A 69 5.21 -30.66 6.23
CA GLY A 69 5.62 -29.43 6.89
C GLY A 69 6.43 -28.48 6.02
N LEU A 70 7.03 -27.49 6.65
CA LEU A 70 7.96 -26.56 6.02
C LEU A 70 8.91 -25.92 7.05
N THR A 71 10.05 -25.43 6.56
CA THR A 71 11.01 -24.65 7.35
C THR A 71 10.77 -23.16 7.12
N LEU A 72 10.37 -22.45 8.17
CA LEU A 72 10.02 -21.03 8.14
C LEU A 72 11.09 -20.19 8.85
N HIS A 73 11.55 -19.15 8.17
CA HIS A 73 12.48 -18.19 8.75
C HIS A 73 11.73 -16.94 9.18
N TYR A 74 11.95 -16.55 10.44
CA TYR A 74 11.39 -15.35 11.05
C TYR A 74 12.51 -14.37 11.38
N ARG A 75 12.42 -13.16 10.84
CA ARG A 75 13.36 -12.07 11.14
C ARG A 75 12.61 -10.89 11.74
N SER A 76 13.06 -10.39 12.88
CA SER A 76 12.46 -9.21 13.51
C SER A 76 13.48 -8.39 14.28
N ARG A 77 13.29 -7.07 14.30
CA ARG A 77 14.00 -6.18 15.23
C ARG A 77 13.44 -6.25 16.66
N ARG A 78 12.27 -6.86 16.85
CA ARG A 78 11.62 -6.98 18.17
C ARG A 78 12.08 -8.26 18.85
N ARG A 79 12.82 -8.12 19.95
CA ARG A 79 13.30 -9.26 20.75
C ARG A 79 12.21 -9.81 21.67
N GLY A 80 12.24 -11.12 21.92
CA GLY A 80 11.33 -11.79 22.88
C GLY A 80 9.95 -12.18 22.33
N PHE A 81 9.66 -11.97 21.04
CA PHE A 81 8.35 -12.27 20.44
C PHE A 81 8.28 -13.64 19.74
N VAL A 82 9.27 -14.51 19.94
CA VAL A 82 9.34 -15.83 19.30
C VAL A 82 8.09 -16.67 19.59
N TYR A 83 7.75 -16.84 20.87
CA TYR A 83 6.58 -17.62 21.30
C TYR A 83 5.24 -16.94 20.96
N TYR A 84 5.24 -15.61 20.85
CA TYR A 84 4.08 -14.85 20.38
C TYR A 84 3.75 -15.16 18.92
N VAL A 85 4.78 -15.28 18.06
CA VAL A 85 4.62 -15.67 16.66
C VAL A 85 4.16 -17.12 16.53
N ILE A 86 4.73 -18.02 17.35
CA ILE A 86 4.29 -19.41 17.41
C ILE A 86 2.78 -19.50 17.72
N GLY A 87 2.30 -18.75 18.71
CA GLY A 87 0.88 -18.71 19.07
C GLY A 87 -0.02 -18.21 17.93
N GLN A 88 0.42 -17.17 17.20
CA GLN A 88 -0.30 -16.66 16.04
C GLN A 88 -0.39 -17.70 14.92
N ILE A 89 0.72 -18.34 14.55
CA ILE A 89 0.76 -19.32 13.46
C ILE A 89 -0.14 -20.53 13.78
N ARG A 90 -0.13 -20.99 15.04
CA ARG A 90 -1.02 -22.08 15.49
C ARG A 90 -2.49 -21.72 15.39
N GLU A 91 -2.85 -20.51 15.83
CA GLU A 91 -4.23 -20.05 15.77
C GLU A 91 -4.69 -19.83 14.33
N VAL A 92 -3.82 -19.31 13.45
CA VAL A 92 -4.12 -19.17 12.03
C VAL A 92 -4.38 -20.54 11.39
N GLY A 93 -3.50 -21.51 11.63
CA GLY A 93 -3.66 -22.88 11.11
C GLY A 93 -4.98 -23.52 11.56
N ARG A 94 -5.30 -23.40 12.85
CA ARG A 94 -6.54 -23.94 13.41
C ARG A 94 -7.79 -23.23 12.90
N ARG A 95 -7.79 -21.89 12.89
CA ARG A 95 -9.00 -21.09 12.65
C ARG A 95 -9.36 -20.95 11.17
N PHE A 96 -8.35 -20.81 10.30
CA PHE A 96 -8.59 -20.55 8.87
C PHE A 96 -8.45 -21.82 8.01
N TYR A 97 -7.60 -22.77 8.41
CA TYR A 97 -7.25 -23.95 7.60
C TYR A 97 -7.61 -25.29 8.25
N ASP A 98 -8.24 -25.28 9.42
CA ASP A 98 -8.56 -26.49 10.22
C ASP A 98 -7.38 -27.47 10.34
N THR A 99 -6.17 -26.91 10.41
CA THR A 99 -4.91 -27.65 10.42
C THR A 99 -4.22 -27.48 11.76
N HIS A 100 -3.89 -28.58 12.42
CA HIS A 100 -3.03 -28.53 13.61
C HIS A 100 -1.57 -28.38 13.18
N VAL A 101 -0.95 -27.26 13.59
CA VAL A 101 0.44 -26.94 13.26
C VAL A 101 1.30 -27.12 14.51
N GLU A 102 2.17 -28.12 14.48
CA GLU A 102 3.23 -28.25 15.47
C GLU A 102 4.43 -27.40 15.03
N ILE A 103 5.04 -26.68 15.98
CA ILE A 103 6.12 -25.72 15.67
C ILE A 103 7.26 -25.95 16.64
N GLU A 104 8.43 -26.24 16.10
CA GLU A 104 9.68 -26.39 16.84
C GLU A 104 10.68 -25.30 16.45
N VAL A 105 11.48 -24.84 17.42
CA VAL A 105 12.53 -23.84 17.18
C VAL A 105 13.84 -24.57 16.92
N ILE A 106 14.32 -24.56 15.68
CA ILE A 106 15.57 -25.22 15.29
C ILE A 106 16.77 -24.37 15.71
N SER A 107 16.70 -23.06 15.44
CA SER A 107 17.78 -22.14 15.78
C SER A 107 17.25 -20.74 16.07
N GLN A 108 17.94 -20.04 16.96
CA GLN A 108 17.71 -18.65 17.28
C GLN A 108 19.06 -17.94 17.32
N ARG A 109 19.22 -16.89 16.50
CA ARG A 109 20.41 -16.05 16.43
C ARG A 109 20.00 -14.60 16.66
N GLU A 110 20.81 -13.88 17.43
CA GLU A 110 20.67 -12.44 17.60
C GLU A 110 21.91 -11.77 17.00
N GLU A 111 21.75 -11.16 15.83
CA GLU A 111 22.81 -10.43 15.14
C GLU A 111 22.54 -8.93 15.23
N PHE A 112 23.43 -8.19 15.92
CA PHE A 112 23.50 -6.73 16.08
C PHE A 112 22.18 -6.02 16.50
N ASP A 113 21.11 -6.09 15.70
CA ASP A 113 19.77 -5.52 15.96
C ASP A 113 18.60 -6.36 15.43
N VAL A 114 18.86 -7.57 14.90
CA VAL A 114 17.84 -8.47 14.33
C VAL A 114 17.91 -9.82 15.01
N THR A 115 16.76 -10.30 15.48
CA THR A 115 16.55 -11.68 15.89
C THR A 115 16.12 -12.48 14.66
N HIS A 116 16.92 -13.47 14.30
CA HIS A 116 16.61 -14.46 13.27
C HIS A 116 16.32 -15.80 13.94
N VAL A 117 15.12 -16.34 13.71
CA VAL A 117 14.69 -17.64 14.22
C VAL A 117 14.31 -18.52 13.04
N VAL A 118 14.69 -19.79 13.12
CA VAL A 118 14.28 -20.82 12.16
C VAL A 118 13.31 -21.76 12.87
N PHE A 119 12.10 -21.86 12.33
CA PHE A 119 11.04 -22.73 12.80
C PHE A 119 10.90 -23.94 11.88
N GLU A 120 10.75 -25.13 12.45
CA GLU A 120 10.24 -26.30 11.75
C GLU A 120 8.75 -26.40 12.03
N LEU A 121 7.91 -26.30 10.99
CA LEU A 121 6.47 -26.45 11.10
C LEU A 121 6.08 -27.83 10.60
N THR A 122 5.44 -28.64 11.44
CA THR A 122 4.91 -29.95 11.08
C THR A 122 3.40 -29.89 10.95
N PHE A 123 2.87 -30.16 9.75
CA PHE A 123 1.45 -30.22 9.45
C PHE A 123 1.17 -30.98 8.14
N ALA A 124 -0.05 -31.44 7.93
CA ALA A 124 -0.43 -32.14 6.70
C ALA A 124 -0.44 -31.19 5.49
N ASN A 125 0.66 -31.13 4.74
CA ASN A 125 0.79 -30.30 3.54
C ASN A 125 0.32 -31.08 2.30
N THR A 126 -0.99 -31.36 2.24
CA THR A 126 -1.60 -32.24 1.21
C THR A 126 -1.50 -31.70 -0.22
N VAL A 127 -1.14 -30.43 -0.41
CA VAL A 127 -1.08 -29.76 -1.72
C VAL A 127 0.31 -29.81 -2.34
N TYR A 128 1.37 -29.80 -1.53
CA TYR A 128 2.75 -29.89 -2.01
C TYR A 128 3.03 -31.08 -2.95
N PRO A 129 2.64 -32.33 -2.63
CA PRO A 129 2.89 -33.46 -3.53
C PRO A 129 2.08 -33.37 -4.84
N LYS A 130 0.95 -32.66 -4.88
CA LYS A 130 0.15 -32.50 -6.11
C LYS A 130 0.81 -31.54 -7.09
N GLN A 131 1.37 -30.43 -6.61
CA GLN A 131 2.09 -29.47 -7.46
C GLN A 131 3.46 -29.97 -7.91
N ALA A 132 4.16 -30.74 -7.07
CA ALA A 132 5.41 -31.40 -7.49
C ALA A 132 5.15 -32.37 -8.66
N VAL A 133 4.07 -33.15 -8.58
CA VAL A 133 3.67 -34.10 -9.64
C VAL A 133 3.09 -33.38 -10.86
N GLU A 134 2.32 -32.29 -10.70
CA GLU A 134 1.84 -31.48 -11.83
C GLU A 134 2.98 -30.75 -12.54
N ASN A 135 4.01 -30.25 -11.82
CA ASN A 135 5.19 -29.66 -12.44
C ASN A 135 6.04 -30.71 -13.19
N GLU A 136 6.10 -31.95 -12.70
CA GLU A 136 6.74 -33.07 -13.42
C GLU A 136 5.90 -33.55 -14.62
N MET A 137 4.55 -33.48 -14.56
CA MET A 137 3.66 -33.86 -15.66
C MET A 137 3.41 -32.75 -16.69
N ALA A 138 3.72 -31.49 -16.36
CA ALA A 138 3.59 -30.33 -17.25
C ALA A 138 4.74 -30.17 -18.25
N GLU A 139 5.54 -31.22 -18.48
CA GLU A 139 6.38 -31.37 -19.69
C GLU A 139 5.54 -31.68 -20.96
N LEU A 140 4.33 -31.13 -21.05
CA LEU A 140 3.64 -31.02 -22.33
C LEU A 140 4.18 -29.75 -23.01
N ASP A 141 4.97 -29.99 -24.06
CA ASP A 141 5.78 -29.11 -24.91
C ASP A 141 5.01 -27.91 -25.52
N LEU A 142 4.40 -27.08 -24.68
CA LEU A 142 3.72 -25.82 -25.01
C LEU A 142 4.57 -24.64 -24.56
N SER A 143 5.90 -24.74 -24.73
CA SER A 143 6.81 -23.63 -24.44
C SER A 143 6.51 -22.45 -25.36
N ILE A 144 6.31 -21.28 -24.77
CA ILE A 144 6.21 -20.02 -25.51
C ILE A 144 7.61 -19.58 -25.89
N ASP A 145 7.79 -19.06 -27.11
CA ASP A 145 9.05 -18.43 -27.53
C ASP A 145 9.39 -17.27 -26.57
N CYS A 146 10.64 -17.20 -26.12
CA CYS A 146 11.09 -16.15 -25.22
C CYS A 146 10.91 -14.75 -25.81
N HIS A 147 10.93 -14.61 -27.15
CA HIS A 147 10.69 -13.33 -27.80
C HIS A 147 9.25 -12.83 -27.57
N ILE A 148 8.26 -13.72 -27.71
CA ILE A 148 6.85 -13.40 -27.45
C ILE A 148 6.65 -13.04 -25.97
N PHE A 149 7.33 -13.76 -25.08
CA PHE A 149 7.28 -13.46 -23.65
C PHE A 149 7.85 -12.06 -23.34
N PHE A 150 8.99 -11.69 -23.91
CA PHE A 150 9.59 -10.37 -23.70
C PHE A 150 8.79 -9.23 -24.31
N GLU A 151 8.10 -9.46 -25.43
CA GLU A 151 7.18 -8.49 -26.04
C GLU A 151 5.96 -8.23 -25.13
N LEU A 152 5.47 -9.25 -24.42
CA LEU A 152 4.36 -9.08 -23.49
C LEU A 152 4.72 -8.20 -22.29
N PHE A 153 5.97 -8.21 -21.84
CA PHE A 153 6.43 -7.52 -20.63
C PHE A 153 7.40 -6.37 -20.96
N PRO A 154 6.92 -5.17 -21.34
CA PRO A 154 7.76 -4.02 -21.71
C PRO A 154 8.74 -3.53 -20.63
N PHE A 155 8.44 -3.80 -19.35
CA PHE A 155 9.27 -3.44 -18.20
C PHE A 155 9.85 -4.69 -17.51
N HIS A 156 10.49 -5.57 -18.28
CA HIS A 156 11.25 -6.69 -17.73
C HIS A 156 12.77 -6.41 -17.73
N MET A 157 13.50 -7.07 -16.82
CA MET A 157 14.96 -7.11 -16.83
C MET A 157 15.45 -8.53 -16.56
N VAL A 158 16.40 -9.02 -17.35
CA VAL A 158 17.10 -10.29 -17.09
C VAL A 158 18.45 -9.97 -16.48
N ILE A 159 18.72 -10.51 -15.30
CA ILE A 159 19.86 -10.15 -14.46
C ILE A 159 20.73 -11.38 -14.22
N SER A 160 22.03 -11.26 -14.45
CA SER A 160 23.01 -12.33 -14.23
C SER A 160 23.39 -12.47 -12.75
N SER A 161 24.14 -13.52 -12.41
CA SER A 161 24.67 -13.74 -11.04
C SER A 161 25.58 -12.61 -10.54
N THR A 162 26.16 -11.80 -11.43
CA THR A 162 26.97 -10.62 -11.07
C THR A 162 26.14 -9.36 -10.89
N LEU A 163 24.81 -9.44 -10.98
CA LEU A 163 23.86 -8.33 -10.99
C LEU A 163 24.02 -7.40 -12.20
N GLU A 164 24.53 -7.94 -13.30
CA GLU A 164 24.59 -7.27 -14.59
C GLU A 164 23.29 -7.49 -15.36
N ILE A 165 22.76 -6.45 -16.01
CA ILE A 165 21.54 -6.53 -16.80
C ILE A 165 21.88 -7.10 -18.18
N VAL A 166 21.46 -8.33 -18.44
CA VAL A 166 21.71 -9.07 -19.69
C VAL A 166 20.71 -8.70 -20.78
N SER A 167 19.47 -8.42 -20.39
CA SER A 167 18.39 -8.04 -21.30
C SER A 167 17.40 -7.14 -20.57
N ALA A 168 16.74 -6.26 -21.31
CA ALA A 168 15.72 -5.36 -20.80
C ALA A 168 14.59 -5.22 -21.84
N GLY A 169 13.38 -4.97 -21.37
CA GLY A 169 12.23 -4.70 -22.24
C GLY A 169 12.36 -3.39 -23.02
N ASP A 170 11.57 -3.27 -24.08
CA ASP A 170 11.67 -2.16 -25.04
C ASP A 170 11.43 -0.80 -24.39
N SER A 171 10.42 -0.70 -23.51
CA SER A 171 10.10 0.56 -22.81
C SER A 171 11.19 0.95 -21.82
N LEU A 172 11.83 -0.01 -21.14
CA LEU A 172 12.99 0.28 -20.30
C LEU A 172 14.21 0.70 -21.13
N THR A 173 14.42 0.07 -22.28
CA THR A 173 15.53 0.40 -23.19
C THR A 173 15.35 1.80 -23.82
N GLN A 174 14.11 2.21 -24.10
CA GLN A 174 13.82 3.58 -24.53
C GLN A 174 14.15 4.62 -23.46
N LEU A 175 13.82 4.34 -22.20
CA LEU A 175 14.15 5.23 -21.07
C LEU A 175 15.66 5.23 -20.77
N PHE A 176 16.32 4.08 -20.92
CA PHE A 176 17.73 3.87 -20.62
C PHE A 176 18.45 3.21 -21.81
N PRO A 177 18.94 3.99 -22.79
CA PRO A 177 19.49 3.47 -24.05
C PRO A 177 20.68 2.51 -23.91
N ASN A 178 21.38 2.52 -22.77
CA ASN A 178 22.54 1.69 -22.48
C ASN A 178 22.36 0.85 -21.19
N ILE A 179 21.13 0.46 -20.87
CA ILE A 179 20.85 -0.33 -19.65
C ILE A 179 21.47 -1.74 -19.69
N VAL A 180 21.59 -2.32 -20.88
CA VAL A 180 22.14 -3.66 -21.06
C VAL A 180 23.66 -3.63 -20.94
N GLY A 181 24.22 -4.48 -20.07
CA GLY A 181 25.63 -4.56 -19.74
C GLY A 181 26.04 -3.72 -18.52
N GLU A 182 25.14 -2.89 -18.00
CA GLU A 182 25.37 -2.12 -16.77
C GLU A 182 25.02 -2.94 -15.52
N LEU A 183 25.62 -2.56 -14.39
CA LEU A 183 25.26 -3.15 -13.11
C LEU A 183 23.93 -2.56 -12.62
N MET A 184 23.02 -3.43 -12.19
CA MET A 184 21.73 -3.02 -11.65
C MET A 184 21.87 -2.02 -10.50
N ARG A 185 22.93 -2.16 -9.70
CA ARG A 185 23.20 -1.30 -8.53
C ARG A 185 23.57 0.14 -8.89
N ASP A 186 24.04 0.37 -10.12
CA ASP A 186 24.51 1.69 -10.56
C ASP A 186 23.37 2.53 -11.12
N ILE A 187 22.29 1.87 -11.57
CA ILE A 187 21.09 2.52 -12.13
C ILE A 187 19.96 2.58 -11.09
N PHE A 188 19.77 1.50 -10.33
CA PHE A 188 18.64 1.33 -9.43
C PHE A 188 19.05 1.16 -7.98
N ASN A 189 18.30 1.82 -7.10
CA ASN A 189 18.34 1.61 -5.67
C ASN A 189 17.15 0.74 -5.24
N LEU A 190 17.42 -0.24 -4.38
CA LEU A 190 16.39 -1.12 -3.81
C LEU A 190 15.63 -0.36 -2.71
N VAL A 191 14.35 -0.07 -2.97
CA VAL A 191 13.46 0.56 -1.99
C VAL A 191 12.82 -0.50 -1.10
N ARG A 192 12.38 -1.62 -1.69
CA ARG A 192 11.78 -2.75 -0.97
C ARG A 192 12.13 -4.09 -1.61
N PRO A 193 12.28 -5.17 -0.82
CA PRO A 193 12.34 -5.19 0.64
C PRO A 193 13.63 -4.53 1.18
N ILE A 194 13.68 -4.19 2.47
CA ILE A 194 14.85 -3.54 3.10
C ILE A 194 15.93 -4.60 3.37
N ILE A 195 16.59 -5.04 2.29
CA ILE A 195 17.68 -6.01 2.30
C ILE A 195 18.89 -5.44 1.57
N THR A 196 20.05 -6.06 1.74
CA THR A 196 21.20 -5.76 0.89
C THR A 196 20.96 -6.32 -0.49
N LEU A 197 21.17 -5.52 -1.53
CA LEU A 197 20.97 -5.91 -2.92
C LEU A 197 22.08 -6.88 -3.34
N ASN A 198 21.93 -8.17 -3.03
CA ASN A 198 22.88 -9.25 -3.35
C ASN A 198 22.11 -10.41 -3.98
N TRP A 199 22.78 -11.18 -4.87
CA TRP A 199 22.18 -12.33 -5.55
C TRP A 199 21.49 -13.30 -4.58
N ASP A 200 22.21 -13.76 -3.55
CA ASP A 200 21.67 -14.72 -2.59
C ASP A 200 20.46 -14.18 -1.80
N GLN A 201 20.46 -12.88 -1.50
CA GLN A 201 19.34 -12.26 -0.78
C GLN A 201 18.10 -12.11 -1.68
N ILE A 202 18.30 -11.84 -2.97
CA ILE A 202 17.19 -11.77 -3.93
C ILE A 202 16.54 -13.15 -4.07
N VAL A 203 17.34 -14.19 -4.31
CA VAL A 203 16.82 -15.57 -4.49
C VAL A 203 16.08 -16.04 -3.25
N LEU A 204 16.58 -15.71 -2.06
CA LEU A 204 15.95 -16.05 -0.78
C LEU A 204 14.59 -15.37 -0.56
N HIS A 205 14.41 -14.18 -1.13
CA HIS A 205 13.23 -13.34 -0.97
C HIS A 205 12.40 -13.23 -2.26
N SER A 206 12.49 -14.19 -3.17
CA SER A 206 11.80 -14.20 -4.47
C SER A 206 10.27 -14.07 -4.35
N ASN A 207 9.68 -14.55 -3.26
CA ASN A 207 8.24 -14.44 -2.97
C ASN A 207 7.80 -13.02 -2.57
N ASN A 208 8.73 -12.13 -2.24
CA ASN A 208 8.43 -10.74 -1.89
C ASN A 208 8.31 -9.88 -3.15
N VAL A 209 7.45 -8.86 -3.07
CA VAL A 209 7.41 -7.83 -4.10
C VAL A 209 8.61 -6.90 -3.93
N PHE A 210 9.37 -6.74 -5.01
CA PHE A 210 10.50 -5.83 -5.09
C PHE A 210 10.05 -4.48 -5.63
N GLU A 211 10.61 -3.41 -5.07
CA GLU A 211 10.42 -2.04 -5.53
C GLU A 211 11.82 -1.40 -5.71
N PHE A 212 12.11 -0.97 -6.93
CA PHE A 212 13.34 -0.26 -7.28
C PHE A 212 13.01 1.18 -7.66
N SER A 213 13.88 2.10 -7.27
CA SER A 213 13.86 3.48 -7.72
C SER A 213 15.11 3.76 -8.53
N THR A 214 15.03 4.59 -9.56
CA THR A 214 16.24 5.10 -10.21
C THR A 214 17.08 5.91 -9.23
N ILE A 215 18.39 5.90 -9.41
CA ILE A 215 19.34 6.72 -8.64
C ILE A 215 19.38 8.15 -9.17
N GLU A 216 19.35 8.31 -10.49
CA GLU A 216 19.23 9.61 -11.14
C GLU A 216 17.77 9.88 -11.54
N PRO A 217 17.32 11.15 -11.47
CA PRO A 217 16.00 11.51 -11.96
C PRO A 217 15.94 11.43 -13.47
N LEU A 218 14.76 11.08 -14.00
CA LEU A 218 14.55 11.06 -15.44
C LEU A 218 14.62 12.51 -15.97
N ARG A 219 15.65 12.82 -16.76
CA ARG A 219 15.78 14.15 -17.36
C ARG A 219 14.66 14.37 -18.37
N LYS A 220 14.00 15.52 -18.28
CA LYS A 220 13.11 16.01 -19.34
C LYS A 220 13.85 15.97 -20.67
N GLN A 221 13.37 15.19 -21.63
CA GLN A 221 13.49 15.57 -23.03
C GLN A 221 12.58 16.78 -23.23
N ALA A 222 13.00 17.93 -22.71
CA ALA A 222 12.46 19.19 -23.20
C ALA A 222 12.90 19.24 -24.66
N ASN A 223 11.97 19.03 -25.58
CA ASN A 223 12.17 19.35 -26.98
C ASN A 223 12.60 20.83 -27.03
N GLU A 224 13.90 21.08 -27.24
CA GLU A 224 14.43 22.42 -27.52
C GLU A 224 13.76 23.06 -28.75
N ASN A 225 13.01 22.26 -29.54
CA ASN A 225 12.27 22.69 -30.72
C ASN A 225 10.94 23.42 -30.43
N ASP A 226 10.36 23.33 -29.22
CA ASP A 226 9.12 24.06 -28.90
C ASP A 226 9.36 25.53 -28.51
N LEU A 227 10.63 25.95 -28.39
CA LEU A 227 11.01 27.32 -28.03
C LEU A 227 11.20 28.26 -29.22
N GLN A 228 10.99 27.82 -30.47
CA GLN A 228 11.24 28.65 -31.67
C GLN A 228 10.02 28.93 -32.57
N ILE A 229 8.80 28.48 -32.23
CA ILE A 229 7.63 28.69 -33.11
C ILE A 229 6.65 29.78 -32.63
N ASN A 230 6.73 30.28 -31.39
CA ASN A 230 5.69 31.15 -30.84
C ASN A 230 6.02 32.65 -30.74
N ASP A 231 6.83 33.19 -31.65
CA ASP A 231 7.19 34.62 -31.63
C ASP A 231 6.26 35.56 -32.42
N ALA A 232 5.08 35.10 -32.88
CA ALA A 232 4.19 35.96 -33.67
C ALA A 232 2.77 36.20 -33.12
N HIS A 233 2.19 35.37 -32.23
CA HIS A 233 0.75 35.48 -31.92
C HIS A 233 0.29 35.42 -30.45
N ALA A 234 1.18 35.31 -29.46
CA ALA A 234 0.76 35.19 -28.05
C ALA A 234 1.13 36.42 -27.20
N ARG A 235 0.55 37.60 -27.50
CA ARG A 235 0.75 38.81 -26.66
C ARG A 235 -0.32 39.04 -25.59
N ASN A 236 -1.39 38.24 -25.51
CA ASN A 236 -2.48 38.49 -24.55
C ASN A 236 -2.81 37.36 -23.55
N ASP A 237 -2.21 36.16 -23.66
CA ASP A 237 -2.48 35.04 -22.73
C ASP A 237 -1.30 34.70 -21.80
N SER A 238 -0.29 35.57 -21.75
CA SER A 238 0.96 35.30 -21.03
C SER A 238 0.84 35.38 -19.50
N GLU A 239 -0.27 35.93 -18.96
CA GLU A 239 -0.44 36.08 -17.51
C GLU A 239 -1.10 34.86 -16.84
N LEU A 240 -1.84 34.04 -17.60
CA LEU A 240 -2.50 32.82 -17.07
C LEU A 240 -1.58 31.60 -17.10
N LEU A 241 -0.63 31.53 -18.05
CA LEU A 241 0.35 30.44 -18.14
C LEU A 241 1.55 30.64 -17.21
N LEU A 242 1.95 31.88 -16.90
CA LEU A 242 3.02 32.15 -15.93
C LEU A 242 2.58 31.98 -14.47
N THR A 243 1.28 32.07 -14.17
CA THR A 243 0.77 31.89 -12.81
C THR A 243 0.58 30.42 -12.42
N MET A 244 0.52 29.49 -13.38
CA MET A 244 0.53 28.04 -13.10
C MET A 244 1.94 27.42 -13.01
N THR A 245 2.96 28.11 -13.53
CA THR A 245 4.34 27.60 -13.58
C THR A 245 5.20 28.04 -12.39
N THR A 246 4.72 28.97 -11.56
CA THR A 246 5.52 29.58 -10.47
C THR A 246 5.32 28.96 -9.08
N GLN A 247 4.67 27.80 -8.95
CA GLN A 247 4.55 27.07 -7.68
C GLN A 247 4.73 25.54 -7.74
N ARG A 248 5.20 24.97 -8.85
CA ARG A 248 5.64 23.57 -8.86
C ARG A 248 7.14 23.56 -8.58
N GLU A 249 7.52 23.35 -7.32
CA GLU A 249 8.87 22.84 -7.01
C GLU A 249 9.19 21.75 -8.03
N SER A 250 10.33 21.87 -8.69
CA SER A 250 10.83 20.86 -9.62
C SER A 250 11.04 19.56 -8.85
N GLN A 251 9.98 18.76 -8.71
CA GLN A 251 10.08 17.38 -8.27
C GLN A 251 10.87 16.68 -9.37
N GLU A 252 12.11 16.35 -9.02
CA GLU A 252 12.90 15.36 -9.72
C GLU A 252 12.10 14.05 -9.67
N ASP A 253 11.51 13.66 -10.79
CA ASP A 253 10.69 12.47 -10.88
C ASP A 253 11.58 11.25 -11.09
N TYR A 254 11.76 10.49 -10.01
CA TYR A 254 12.46 9.20 -10.01
C TYR A 254 11.50 8.11 -10.50
N LEU A 255 11.97 7.25 -11.41
CA LEU A 255 11.16 6.12 -11.85
C LEU A 255 11.17 5.05 -10.78
N ARG A 256 9.97 4.67 -10.32
CA ARG A 256 9.78 3.53 -9.44
C ARG A 256 9.22 2.36 -10.22
N LEU A 257 9.89 1.21 -10.15
CA LEU A 257 9.47 -0.04 -10.75
C LEU A 257 9.11 -1.00 -9.62
N ARG A 258 7.90 -1.56 -9.65
CA ARG A 258 7.43 -2.56 -8.70
C ARG A 258 7.16 -3.86 -9.41
N GLY A 259 7.66 -4.97 -8.88
CA GLY A 259 7.62 -6.25 -9.58
C GLY A 259 8.03 -7.45 -8.74
N GLN A 260 8.10 -8.61 -9.39
CA GLN A 260 8.59 -9.85 -8.77
C GLN A 260 9.88 -10.32 -9.44
N MET A 261 10.73 -10.96 -8.65
CA MET A 261 11.98 -11.56 -9.12
C MET A 261 11.85 -13.09 -9.15
N LEU A 262 12.06 -13.67 -10.32
CA LEU A 262 11.99 -15.10 -10.55
C LEU A 262 13.37 -15.63 -10.97
N TYR A 263 13.89 -16.59 -10.22
CA TYR A 263 15.10 -17.31 -10.62
C TYR A 263 14.76 -18.38 -11.65
N VAL A 264 15.42 -18.33 -12.81
CA VAL A 264 15.27 -19.31 -13.90
C VAL A 264 16.53 -20.17 -13.94
N GLN A 265 16.37 -21.46 -13.62
CA GLN A 265 17.49 -22.38 -13.42
C GLN A 265 18.26 -22.65 -14.72
N GLU A 266 17.55 -22.74 -15.84
CA GLU A 266 18.08 -22.99 -17.17
C GLU A 266 19.00 -21.86 -17.62
N TRP A 267 18.61 -20.61 -17.31
CA TRP A 267 19.36 -19.41 -17.69
C TRP A 267 20.42 -19.03 -16.66
N LYS A 268 20.33 -19.59 -15.45
CA LYS A 268 21.11 -19.16 -14.27
C LYS A 268 21.02 -17.64 -14.06
N ALA A 269 19.85 -17.09 -14.35
CA ALA A 269 19.55 -15.66 -14.35
C ALA A 269 18.27 -15.41 -13.53
N ILE A 270 18.12 -14.19 -13.05
CA ILE A 270 16.88 -13.72 -12.41
C ILE A 270 16.14 -12.84 -13.41
N ILE A 271 14.88 -13.14 -13.66
CA ILE A 271 13.98 -12.26 -14.39
C ILE A 271 13.26 -11.39 -13.38
N TYR A 272 13.36 -10.08 -13.54
CA TYR A 272 12.51 -9.11 -12.85
C TYR A 272 11.39 -8.68 -13.78
N LEU A 273 10.15 -9.06 -13.44
CA LEU A 273 8.95 -8.63 -14.14
C LEU A 273 8.33 -7.49 -13.36
N ALA A 274 8.35 -6.29 -13.93
CA ALA A 274 7.96 -5.09 -13.22
C ALA A 274 6.91 -4.28 -13.96
N THR A 275 6.27 -3.40 -13.21
CA THR A 275 5.33 -2.39 -13.67
C THR A 275 5.75 -1.05 -13.06
N PRO A 276 5.79 0.05 -13.84
CA PRO A 276 6.10 1.36 -13.30
C PRO A 276 4.99 1.84 -12.35
N VAL A 277 5.39 2.37 -11.19
CA VAL A 277 4.46 2.90 -10.19
C VAL A 277 4.10 4.34 -10.58
N LEU A 278 3.00 4.49 -11.30
CA LEU A 278 2.49 5.76 -11.79
C LEU A 278 1.17 6.10 -11.10
N GLU A 279 1.12 7.24 -10.41
CA GLU A 279 -0.08 7.65 -9.66
C GLU A 279 -1.09 8.38 -10.55
N ASN A 280 -0.60 9.20 -11.49
CA ASN A 280 -1.41 10.08 -12.34
C ASN A 280 -0.78 10.24 -13.73
N LEU A 281 -1.59 10.74 -14.68
CA LEU A 281 -1.12 11.08 -16.03
C LEU A 281 -0.01 12.15 -16.02
N ASP A 282 -0.01 13.07 -15.05
CA ASP A 282 1.04 14.09 -14.92
C ASP A 282 2.41 13.45 -14.65
N VAL A 283 2.47 12.45 -13.78
CA VAL A 283 3.71 11.73 -13.45
C VAL A 283 4.18 10.95 -14.67
N MET A 284 3.26 10.26 -15.36
CA MET A 284 3.56 9.54 -16.59
C MET A 284 4.19 10.46 -17.65
N PHE A 285 3.59 11.64 -17.86
CA PHE A 285 4.11 12.67 -18.77
C PHE A 285 5.52 13.14 -18.37
N ASN A 286 5.75 13.41 -17.08
CA ASN A 286 7.06 13.87 -16.61
C ASN A 286 8.15 12.80 -16.74
N THR A 287 7.80 11.52 -16.55
CA THR A 287 8.72 10.38 -16.75
C THR A 287 9.03 10.09 -18.22
N GLY A 288 8.34 10.74 -19.16
CA GLY A 288 8.52 10.49 -20.59
C GLY A 288 7.91 9.16 -21.07
N LEU A 289 7.07 8.54 -20.27
CA LEU A 289 6.34 7.32 -20.62
C LEU A 289 5.01 7.66 -21.30
N PHE A 290 4.58 6.79 -22.20
CA PHE A 290 3.29 6.86 -22.85
C PHE A 290 2.36 5.74 -22.37
N ILE A 291 1.06 5.95 -22.53
CA ILE A 291 0.05 4.96 -22.15
C ILE A 291 0.18 3.63 -22.93
N ASN A 292 0.76 3.69 -24.14
CA ASN A 292 0.99 2.52 -24.99
C ASN A 292 2.21 1.69 -24.56
N ASP A 293 3.09 2.26 -23.74
CA ASP A 293 4.25 1.55 -23.19
C ASP A 293 3.82 0.62 -22.04
N LEU A 294 2.63 0.83 -21.48
CA LEU A 294 2.06 -0.03 -20.44
C LEU A 294 1.40 -1.27 -21.05
N SER A 295 1.62 -2.41 -20.41
CA SER A 295 0.99 -3.68 -20.78
C SER A 295 -0.54 -3.61 -20.75
N MET A 296 -1.20 -4.17 -21.77
CA MET A 296 -2.66 -4.26 -21.84
C MET A 296 -3.27 -5.31 -20.91
N HIS A 297 -2.47 -6.28 -20.48
CA HIS A 297 -2.95 -7.43 -19.67
C HIS A 297 -2.87 -7.17 -18.16
N ASP A 298 -2.15 -6.13 -17.74
CA ASP A 298 -2.06 -5.71 -16.34
C ASP A 298 -2.98 -4.51 -16.08
N SER A 299 -3.34 -4.34 -14.82
CA SER A 299 -4.15 -3.26 -14.26
C SER A 299 -3.47 -1.87 -14.28
N SER A 300 -2.21 -1.77 -14.70
CA SER A 300 -1.43 -0.54 -14.65
C SER A 300 -2.04 0.60 -15.46
N ARG A 301 -2.47 0.32 -16.70
CA ARG A 301 -3.15 1.27 -17.59
C ARG A 301 -4.46 1.77 -16.97
N ASP A 302 -5.25 0.85 -16.44
CA ASP A 302 -6.52 1.17 -15.79
C ASP A 302 -6.31 1.97 -14.50
N LEU A 303 -5.26 1.67 -13.74
CA LEU A 303 -4.94 2.37 -12.49
C LEU A 303 -4.57 3.83 -12.74
N VAL A 304 -3.73 4.11 -13.75
CA VAL A 304 -3.36 5.49 -14.11
C VAL A 304 -4.59 6.28 -14.56
N LEU A 305 -5.46 5.67 -15.36
CA LEU A 305 -6.70 6.32 -15.81
C LEU A 305 -7.69 6.52 -14.65
N ALA A 306 -7.89 5.50 -13.81
CA ALA A 306 -8.80 5.55 -12.68
C ALA A 306 -8.33 6.52 -11.59
N GLY A 307 -7.02 6.66 -11.35
CA GLY A 307 -6.46 7.63 -10.41
C GLY A 307 -6.89 9.07 -10.73
N THR A 308 -6.87 9.42 -12.02
CA THR A 308 -7.36 10.75 -12.47
C THR A 308 -8.86 10.91 -12.27
N GLN A 309 -9.64 9.85 -12.49
CA GLN A 309 -11.10 9.86 -12.26
C GLN A 309 -11.44 10.00 -10.77
N GLN A 310 -10.84 9.18 -9.90
CA GLN A 310 -11.07 9.24 -8.45
C GLN A 310 -10.66 10.59 -7.86
N SER A 311 -9.56 11.17 -8.32
CA SER A 311 -9.12 12.51 -7.92
C SER A 311 -10.14 13.58 -8.32
N ALA A 312 -10.71 13.49 -9.52
CA ALA A 312 -11.76 14.40 -9.98
C ALA A 312 -13.06 14.24 -9.18
N GLU A 313 -13.51 13.01 -8.95
CA GLU A 313 -14.71 12.71 -8.14
C GLU A 313 -14.54 13.19 -6.69
N LEU A 314 -13.40 12.93 -6.07
CA LEU A 314 -13.09 13.37 -4.72
C LEU A 314 -13.05 14.91 -4.62
N LYS A 315 -12.47 15.58 -5.61
CA LYS A 315 -12.46 17.04 -5.69
C LYS A 315 -13.88 17.61 -5.78
N LEU A 316 -14.75 17.01 -6.60
CA LEU A 316 -16.15 17.39 -6.70
C LEU A 316 -16.90 17.16 -5.37
N ALA A 317 -16.67 16.03 -4.70
CA ALA A 317 -17.27 15.74 -3.40
C ALA A 317 -16.84 16.76 -2.33
N LEU A 318 -15.56 17.13 -2.30
CA LEU A 318 -15.01 18.14 -1.40
C LEU A 318 -15.61 19.53 -1.65
N ASP A 319 -15.77 19.92 -2.92
CA ASP A 319 -16.38 21.20 -3.28
C ASP A 319 -17.86 21.25 -2.88
N GLN A 320 -18.59 20.13 -3.04
CA GLN A 320 -19.97 20.02 -2.53
C GLN A 320 -20.04 20.13 -1.01
N GLU A 321 -19.13 19.49 -0.27
CA GLU A 321 -19.07 19.56 1.18
C GLU A 321 -18.78 20.99 1.66
N ARG A 322 -17.86 21.69 0.98
CA ARG A 322 -17.56 23.11 1.25
C ARG A 322 -18.77 24.00 1.01
N GLN A 323 -19.50 23.80 -0.09
CA GLN A 323 -20.72 24.55 -0.38
C GLN A 323 -21.81 24.30 0.67
N LYS A 324 -22.03 23.05 1.06
CA LYS A 324 -22.97 22.69 2.12
C LYS A 324 -22.58 23.30 3.45
N SER A 325 -21.30 23.27 3.81
CA SER A 325 -20.78 23.87 5.04
C SER A 325 -21.00 25.39 5.07
N LYS A 326 -20.74 26.07 3.95
CA LYS A 326 -20.99 27.52 3.82
C LYS A 326 -22.49 27.86 3.91
N ALA A 327 -23.34 27.09 3.24
CA ALA A 327 -24.79 27.27 3.31
C ALA A 327 -25.33 27.04 4.73
N LEU A 328 -24.78 26.05 5.44
CA LEU A 328 -25.11 25.78 6.84
C LEU A 328 -24.67 26.95 7.74
N GLU A 329 -23.46 27.47 7.55
CA GLU A 329 -22.96 28.62 8.28
C GLU A 329 -23.85 29.87 8.09
N ASP A 330 -24.26 30.15 6.86
CA ASP A 330 -25.17 31.26 6.54
C ASP A 330 -26.57 31.03 7.17
N SER A 331 -27.04 29.77 7.19
CA SER A 331 -28.29 29.42 7.88
C SER A 331 -28.18 29.61 9.39
N MET A 332 -27.04 29.25 10.01
CA MET A 332 -26.80 29.48 11.44
C MET A 332 -26.79 30.99 11.76
N LYS A 333 -26.17 31.80 10.91
CA LYS A 333 -26.18 33.27 11.08
C LYS A 333 -27.60 33.85 11.00
N LYS A 334 -28.44 33.37 10.07
CA LYS A 334 -29.84 33.79 9.96
C LYS A 334 -30.64 33.36 11.19
N LEU A 335 -30.44 32.12 11.66
CA LEU A 335 -31.06 31.60 12.88
C LEU A 335 -30.71 32.47 14.08
N ASP A 336 -29.44 32.84 14.26
CA ASP A 336 -29.00 33.73 15.35
C ASP A 336 -29.67 35.11 15.29
N VAL A 337 -29.88 35.65 14.10
CA VAL A 337 -30.59 36.94 13.92
C VAL A 337 -32.07 36.79 14.30
N GLU A 338 -32.74 35.71 13.89
CA GLU A 338 -34.13 35.45 14.26
C GLU A 338 -34.29 35.15 15.76
N MET A 339 -33.36 34.41 16.36
CA MET A 339 -33.30 34.19 17.80
C MET A 339 -33.17 35.51 18.56
N LYS A 340 -32.32 36.43 18.11
CA LYS A 340 -32.21 37.76 18.74
C LYS A 340 -33.48 38.59 18.59
N LYS A 341 -34.17 38.53 17.44
CA LYS A 341 -35.44 39.23 17.23
C LYS A 341 -36.56 38.67 18.10
N THR A 342 -36.67 37.35 18.19
CA THR A 342 -37.66 36.68 19.05
C THR A 342 -37.41 36.97 20.52
N ASP A 343 -36.14 36.95 20.96
CA ASP A 343 -35.74 37.35 22.31
C ASP A 343 -36.17 38.80 22.61
N LEU A 344 -35.88 39.75 21.72
CA LEU A 344 -36.25 41.16 21.88
C LEU A 344 -37.76 41.36 22.01
N LEU A 345 -38.56 40.70 21.16
CA LEU A 345 -40.03 40.78 21.21
C LEU A 345 -40.57 40.20 22.52
N LEU A 346 -39.99 39.09 22.99
CA LEU A 346 -40.43 38.44 24.22
C LEU A 346 -40.15 39.32 25.45
N TYR A 347 -39.01 40.03 25.49
CA TYR A 347 -38.70 41.00 26.55
C TYR A 347 -39.50 42.32 26.46
N GLN A 348 -40.10 42.65 25.30
CA GLN A 348 -41.00 43.79 25.17
C GLN A 348 -42.40 43.50 25.73
N MET A 349 -42.85 42.25 25.69
CA MET A 349 -44.19 41.84 26.14
C MET A 349 -44.23 41.42 27.62
N ILE A 350 -43.11 40.95 28.18
CA ILE A 350 -43.04 40.38 29.54
C ILE A 350 -41.74 40.83 30.25
N PRO A 351 -41.75 41.17 31.55
CA PRO A 351 -40.55 41.52 32.30
C PRO A 351 -39.44 40.47 32.21
N LYS A 352 -38.19 40.93 32.08
CA LYS A 352 -36.98 40.11 31.83
C LYS A 352 -36.85 38.88 32.74
N LYS A 353 -37.16 39.04 34.03
CA LYS A 353 -37.11 37.95 35.03
C LYS A 353 -38.08 36.78 34.75
N ILE A 354 -39.25 37.06 34.18
CA ILE A 354 -40.27 36.05 33.88
C ILE A 354 -39.96 35.40 32.53
N ALA A 355 -39.49 36.20 31.57
CA ALA A 355 -39.02 35.75 30.26
C ALA A 355 -37.87 34.72 30.34
N ASP A 356 -36.83 35.01 31.13
CA ASP A 356 -35.67 34.11 31.31
C ASP A 356 -36.08 32.75 31.91
N ARG A 357 -37.04 32.76 32.85
CA ARG A 357 -37.56 31.55 33.51
C ARG A 357 -38.45 30.70 32.58
N LEU A 358 -39.28 31.34 31.76
CA LEU A 358 -40.02 30.66 30.68
C LEU A 358 -39.06 30.01 29.68
N ARG A 359 -37.95 30.70 29.34
CA ARG A 359 -36.93 30.20 28.41
C ARG A 359 -36.19 28.97 28.96
N SER A 360 -35.96 28.88 30.27
CA SER A 360 -35.40 27.68 30.91
C SER A 360 -36.34 26.46 30.95
N GLY A 361 -37.54 26.56 30.35
CA GLY A 361 -38.51 25.46 30.26
C GLY A 361 -39.45 25.36 31.47
N GLU A 362 -39.50 26.38 32.32
CA GLU A 362 -40.38 26.40 33.48
C GLU A 362 -41.84 26.67 33.05
N LYS A 363 -42.80 25.87 33.55
CA LYS A 363 -44.21 25.98 33.16
C LYS A 363 -44.78 27.32 33.60
N ALA A 364 -45.51 27.98 32.70
CA ALA A 364 -46.12 29.31 32.94
C ALA A 364 -46.99 29.38 34.21
N THR A 365 -47.59 28.27 34.63
CA THR A 365 -48.40 28.19 35.86
C THR A 365 -47.61 28.50 37.13
N ASN A 366 -46.32 28.17 37.17
CA ASN A 366 -45.46 28.39 38.34
C ASN A 366 -44.91 29.83 38.40
N LEU A 367 -45.03 30.58 37.30
CA LEU A 367 -44.57 31.97 37.20
C LEU A 367 -45.64 32.98 37.63
N CYS A 368 -46.92 32.62 37.50
CA CYS A 368 -48.04 33.46 37.88
C CYS A 368 -48.17 33.67 39.40
N GLU A 369 -47.63 32.78 40.23
CA GLU A 369 -47.66 32.95 41.70
C GLU A 369 -46.86 34.17 42.19
N VAL A 370 -45.94 34.69 41.37
CA VAL A 370 -45.11 35.86 41.70
C VAL A 370 -45.76 37.19 41.24
N GLY A 371 -46.82 37.13 40.42
CA GLY A 371 -47.47 38.31 39.82
C GLY A 371 -48.34 39.14 40.76
N ASN A 372 -48.62 38.67 41.98
CA ASN A 372 -49.46 39.37 42.95
C ASN A 372 -48.72 40.47 43.76
N LEU A 373 -47.51 40.89 43.35
CA LEU A 373 -46.71 41.87 44.11
C LEU A 373 -46.49 43.23 43.43
N LEU A 374 -47.14 43.55 42.30
CA LEU A 374 -47.04 44.87 41.65
C LEU A 374 -48.41 45.39 41.18
N ILE A 375 -49.32 45.62 42.13
CA ILE A 375 -50.36 46.65 42.03
C ILE A 375 -50.16 47.56 43.24
N PHE A 376 -49.38 48.62 43.06
CA PHE A 376 -49.47 49.90 43.79
C PHE A 376 -48.87 51.00 42.91
#